data_AF-A0A7K7A9W5-F1
#
_entry.id   AF-A0A7K7A9W5-F1
#
_cell.length_a   1.000
_cell.length_b   1.000
_cell.length_c   1.000
_cell.angle_alpha   90.00
_cell.angle_beta   90.00
_cell.angle_gamma   90.00
#
_symmetry.space_group_name_H-M   'P 1'
#
loop_
_entity.id
_entity.type
_entity.pdbx_description
1 polymer ?
#
loop_
_entity_poly.entity_id
_entity_poly.type
_entity_poly.pdbx_seq_one_letter_code
_entity_poly.pdbx_strand_id
1 'polypeptide(L)' 'SALAQLVAQRAAAAAGRFSLGLSGGSLVRILSRELPAAAAAPARWLVAFCDERLVPAAHPESTSGAYRVS' A
#
# COMPACT_ATOMS: atom_id res chain seq x y z
N SER A 1 0.94 10.97 7.60
CA SER A 1 0.68 11.90 6.48
C SER A 1 -0.81 12.03 6.22
N ALA A 2 -1.20 13.13 5.55
CA ALA A 2 -2.56 13.33 5.05
C ALA A 2 -3.00 12.23 4.07
N LEU A 3 -2.05 11.63 3.32
CA LEU A 3 -2.34 10.54 2.38
C LEU A 3 -2.80 9.27 3.11
N ALA A 4 -2.05 8.81 4.13
CA ALA A 4 -2.42 7.62 4.89
C ALA A 4 -3.79 7.79 5.60
N GLN A 5 -4.04 8.98 6.15
CA GLN A 5 -5.33 9.32 6.76
C GLN A 5 -6.47 9.31 5.73
N LEU A 6 -6.26 9.87 4.54
CA LEU A 6 -7.25 9.84 3.47
C LEU A 6 -7.58 8.39 3.07
N VAL A 7 -6.57 7.54 2.88
CA VAL A 7 -6.78 6.13 2.54
C VAL A 7 -7.57 5.42 3.64
N ALA A 8 -7.22 5.62 4.91
CA ALA A 8 -7.93 5.04 6.05
C ALA A 8 -9.39 5.50 6.14
N GLN A 9 -9.66 6.79 5.92
CA GLN A 9 -11.03 7.33 5.91
C GLN A 9 -11.86 6.73 4.77
N ARG A 10 -11.28 6.58 3.57
CA ARG A 10 -11.97 5.95 2.44
C ARG A 10 -12.23 4.47 2.70
N ALA A 11 -11.30 3.77 3.35
CA ALA A 11 -11.49 2.38 3.73
C ALA A 11 -12.58 2.20 4.80
N ALA A 12 -12.63 3.09 5.79
CA ALA A 12 -13.67 3.07 6.83
C ALA A 12 -15.07 3.32 6.28
N ALA A 13 -15.20 4.15 5.25
CA ALA A 13 -16.46 4.42 4.56
C ALA A 13 -16.89 3.32 3.57
N ALA A 14 -16.03 2.34 3.29
CA ALA A 14 -16.34 1.29 2.32
C ALA A 14 -17.33 0.26 2.91
N ALA A 15 -18.53 0.19 2.32
CA ALA A 15 -19.50 -0.87 2.62
C ALA A 15 -19.09 -2.17 1.89
N GLY A 16 -18.14 -2.92 2.44
CA GLY A 16 -17.70 -4.17 1.81
C GLY A 16 -16.20 -4.39 1.83
N ARG A 17 -15.66 -4.84 0.70
CA ARG A 17 -14.22 -4.95 0.47
C ARG A 17 -13.69 -3.60 0.01
N PHE A 18 -12.54 -3.17 0.54
CA PHE A 18 -11.86 -1.97 0.10
C PHE A 18 -10.67 -2.36 -0.80
N SER A 19 -10.54 -1.76 -1.99
CA SER A 19 -9.44 -2.06 -2.92
C SER A 19 -8.47 -0.89 -2.99
N LEU A 20 -7.18 -1.18 -2.85
CA LEU A 20 -6.11 -0.19 -2.88
C LEU A 20 -5.01 -0.62 -3.87
N GLY A 21 -4.74 0.26 -4.83
CA GLY A 21 -3.55 0.17 -5.69
C GLY A 21 -2.35 0.82 -5.00
N LEU A 22 -1.25 0.09 -4.91
CA LEU A 22 0.03 0.58 -4.41
C LEU A 22 0.94 0.92 -5.59
N SER A 23 1.41 2.16 -5.62
CA SER A 23 2.47 2.59 -6.54
C SER A 23 3.84 2.45 -5.90
N GLY A 24 4.87 2.33 -6.75
CA GLY A 24 6.27 2.32 -6.33
C GLY A 24 6.85 3.72 -6.05
N GLY A 25 8.18 3.83 -6.12
CA GLY A 25 8.90 5.09 -5.96
C GLY A 25 8.78 5.70 -4.56
N SER A 26 8.66 7.03 -4.49
CA SER A 26 8.65 7.77 -3.22
C SER A 26 7.47 7.44 -2.30
N LEU A 27 6.38 6.91 -2.86
CA LEU A 27 5.18 6.53 -2.10
C LEU A 27 5.39 5.30 -1.23
N VAL A 28 6.30 4.39 -1.60
CA VAL A 28 6.60 3.18 -0.82
C VAL A 28 6.93 3.55 0.62
N ARG A 29 7.83 4.52 0.82
CA ARG A 29 8.26 4.97 2.17
C ARG A 29 7.12 5.58 2.99
N ILE A 30 6.21 6.32 2.35
CA ILE A 30 5.10 6.99 3.04
C ILE A 30 4.06 5.94 3.45
N LEU A 31 3.65 5.10 2.51
CA LEU A 31 2.57 4.14 2.72
C LEU A 31 3.00 2.97 3.62
N SER A 32 4.19 2.38 3.42
CA SER A 32 4.68 1.28 4.27
C SER A 32 4.76 1.66 5.75
N ARG A 33 5.21 2.88 6.06
CA ARG A 33 5.39 3.33 7.45
C ARG A 33 4.11 3.75 8.13
N GLU A 34 3.25 4.46 7.42
CA GLU A 34 2.14 5.18 8.06
C GLU A 34 0.79 4.50 7.86
N LEU A 35 0.61 3.76 6.76
CA LEU A 35 -0.67 3.12 6.45
C LEU A 35 -1.02 2.00 7.43
N PRO A 36 -0.08 1.14 7.90
CA PRO A 36 -0.40 0.12 8.90
C PRO A 36 -0.95 0.71 10.20
N ALA A 37 -0.41 1.85 10.64
CA ALA A 37 -0.88 2.54 11.84
C ALA A 37 -2.26 3.20 11.65
N ALA A 38 -2.58 3.61 10.42
CA ALA A 38 -3.86 4.24 10.11
C ALA A 38 -4.98 3.23 9.79
N ALA A 39 -4.65 1.97 9.47
CA ALA A 39 -5.62 0.97 9.01
C ALA A 39 -6.29 0.21 10.17
N ALA A 40 -7.58 0.49 10.40
CA ALA A 40 -8.36 -0.14 11.48
C ALA A 40 -8.84 -1.59 11.18
N ALA A 41 -8.91 -2.00 9.90
CA ALA A 41 -9.44 -3.32 9.50
C ALA A 41 -8.87 -3.83 8.15
N PRO A 42 -7.57 -4.18 8.08
CA PRO A 42 -6.93 -4.60 6.82
C PRO A 42 -7.45 -5.93 6.25
N ALA A 43 -8.11 -6.78 7.07
CA ALA A 43 -8.62 -8.09 6.64
C ALA A 43 -9.67 -8.03 5.50
N ARG A 44 -10.27 -6.86 5.26
CA ARG A 44 -11.24 -6.63 4.17
C ARG A 44 -10.62 -5.89 2.98
N TRP A 45 -9.30 -5.76 2.94
CA TRP A 45 -8.63 -5.01 1.89
C TRP A 45 -8.20 -5.96 0.76
N LEU A 46 -8.41 -5.55 -0.49
CA LEU A 46 -7.65 -6.03 -1.63
C LEU A 46 -6.51 -5.05 -1.86
N VAL A 47 -5.28 -5.51 -1.77
CA VAL A 47 -4.11 -4.68 -2.09
C VAL A 47 -3.41 -5.28 -3.29
N ALA A 48 -3.16 -4.46 -4.30
CA ALA A 48 -2.46 -4.84 -5.52
C ALA A 48 -1.49 -3.72 -5.93
N PHE A 49 -0.48 -4.03 -6.74
CA PHE A 49 0.37 -3.01 -7.32
C PHE A 49 -0.27 -2.45 -8.59
N CYS A 50 -0.19 -1.13 -8.78
CA CYS A 50 -0.65 -0.49 -10.01
C CYS A 50 0.17 -0.96 -11.22
N ASP A 51 1.46 -1.20 -10.99
CA ASP A 51 2.43 -1.74 -11.93
C ASP A 51 3.54 -2.45 -11.13
N GLU A 52 4.26 -3.36 -11.78
CA GLU A 52 5.46 -3.99 -11.21
C GLU A 52 6.46 -4.30 -12.32
N ARG A 53 7.74 -4.22 -11.97
CA ARG A 53 8.87 -4.52 -12.84
C ARG A 53 9.03 -6.03 -12.86
N LEU A 54 9.12 -6.62 -14.05
CA LEU A 54 9.34 -8.07 -14.19
C LEU A 54 10.80 -8.43 -13.87
N VAL A 55 11.12 -8.43 -12.58
CA VAL A 55 12.44 -8.70 -12.01
C VAL A 55 12.28 -9.53 -10.72
N PRO A 56 13.34 -10.20 -10.23
CA PRO A 56 13.27 -10.87 -8.93
C PRO A 56 12.88 -9.92 -7.79
N ALA A 57 12.18 -10.41 -6.78
CA ALA A 57 11.70 -9.57 -5.67
C ALA A 57 12.83 -8.91 -4.85
N ALA A 58 14.04 -9.46 -4.86
CA ALA A 58 15.21 -8.87 -4.21
C ALA A 58 15.90 -7.78 -5.05
N HIS A 59 15.47 -7.59 -6.30
CA HIS A 59 16.04 -6.59 -7.19
C HIS A 59 15.69 -5.17 -6.70
N PRO A 60 16.61 -4.19 -6.74
CA PRO A 60 16.37 -2.83 -6.24
C PRO A 60 15.17 -2.13 -6.88
N GLU A 61 14.88 -2.45 -8.14
CA GLU A 61 13.73 -1.92 -8.89
C GLU A 61 12.41 -2.66 -8.62
N SER A 62 12.36 -3.68 -7.76
CA SER A 62 11.10 -4.36 -7.44
C SER A 62 10.25 -3.50 -6.49
N THR A 63 9.04 -3.14 -6.90
CA THR A 63 8.11 -2.39 -6.04
C THR A 63 7.67 -3.26 -4.86
N SER A 64 7.31 -4.52 -5.13
CA SER A 64 6.97 -5.51 -4.10
C SER A 64 8.14 -5.78 -3.15
N GLY A 65 9.36 -5.86 -3.68
CA GLY A 65 10.59 -5.93 -2.89
C GLY A 65 10.71 -4.75 -1.94
N ALA A 66 10.58 -3.52 -2.47
CA ALA A 66 10.67 -2.29 -1.70
C ALA A 66 9.64 -2.22 -0.56
N TYR A 67 8.39 -2.63 -0.81
CA TYR A 67 7.35 -2.68 0.25
C TYR A 67 7.63 -3.74 1.32
N ARG A 68 8.28 -4.87 1.00
CA ARG A 68 8.55 -5.95 1.98
C ARG A 68 9.68 -5.63 2.96
N VAL A 69 10.61 -4.76 2.55
CA VAL A 69 11.78 -4.38 3.38
C VAL A 69 11.61 -3.02 4.06
N SER A 70 10.51 -2.31 3.78
CA SER A 70 10.18 -1.01 4.39
C SER A 70 9.37 -1.18 5.66
#